data_AF-A0A2E6NRE7-F1
#
_entry.id   AF-A0A2E6NRE7-F1
#
_cell.length_a   1.000
_cell.length_b   1.000
_cell.length_c   1.000
_cell.angle_alpha   90.00
_cell.angle_beta   90.00
_cell.angle_gamma   90.00
#
_symmetry.space_group_name_H-M   'P 1'
#
loop_
_entity.id
_entity.type
_entity.pdbx_description
1 polymer ?
#
loop_
_entity_poly.entity_id
_entity_poly.type
_entity_poly.pdbx_seq_one_letter_code
_entity_poly.pdbx_strand_id
1 'polypeptide(L)'
;MSAHLSPDLPRKPCKTGLCGLFITVLLFFCITATFGCRGVEHHQKGRFSSAIMSFDPDGSEIHFHQKTYYSREGSAGGIGAAAGGGCGCY
;
A
#
# COMPACT_ATOMS: atom_id res chain seq x y z
N MET A 1 67.11 -16.88 -17.80
CA MET A 1 67.00 -15.98 -18.96
C MET A 1 65.53 -15.59 -19.10
N SER A 2 65.22 -14.33 -18.78
CA SER A 2 64.03 -13.53 -19.16
C SER A 2 62.64 -14.08 -18.76
N ALA A 3 61.93 -13.63 -17.72
CA ALA A 3 61.44 -12.29 -17.38
C ALA A 3 60.33 -11.73 -18.30
N HIS A 4 59.25 -11.29 -17.65
CA HIS A 4 58.30 -10.22 -18.01
C HIS A 4 57.09 -10.46 -18.95
N LEU A 5 55.93 -10.14 -18.33
CA LEU A 5 54.84 -9.27 -18.81
C LEU A 5 53.62 -9.89 -19.50
N SER A 6 52.51 -9.87 -18.76
CA SER A 6 51.17 -9.66 -19.31
C SER A 6 51.12 -8.38 -20.14
N PRO A 7 50.32 -8.35 -21.22
CA PRO A 7 49.66 -7.13 -21.64
C PRO A 7 48.18 -7.17 -21.26
N ASP A 8 47.81 -6.25 -20.37
CA ASP A 8 46.44 -5.83 -20.05
C ASP A 8 45.58 -5.67 -21.30
N LEU A 9 44.47 -6.41 -21.36
CA LEU A 9 43.42 -6.17 -22.34
C LEU A 9 42.79 -4.79 -22.08
N PRO A 10 42.57 -3.97 -23.13
CA PRO A 10 42.10 -2.61 -22.99
C PRO A 10 40.68 -2.57 -22.40
N ARG A 11 40.55 -1.91 -21.23
CA ARG A 11 39.24 -1.50 -20.68
C ARG A 11 38.56 -0.61 -21.71
N LYS A 12 37.46 -1.07 -22.29
CA LYS A 12 36.64 -0.25 -23.19
C LYS A 12 36.10 0.96 -22.40
N PRO A 13 36.34 2.20 -22.83
CA PRO A 13 35.69 3.36 -22.25
C PRO A 13 34.25 3.43 -22.76
N CYS A 14 33.35 2.70 -22.12
CA CYS A 14 31.92 2.89 -22.33
C CYS A 14 31.49 4.13 -21.51
N LYS A 15 31.36 5.28 -22.18
CA LYS A 15 30.70 6.53 -21.73
C LYS A 15 30.33 6.55 -20.23
N THR A 16 31.32 6.83 -19.41
CA THR A 16 31.32 6.75 -17.94
C THR A 16 30.46 7.81 -17.23
N GLY A 17 29.89 8.78 -17.96
CA GLY A 17 29.01 9.80 -17.39
C GLY A 17 27.52 9.48 -17.45
N LEU A 18 27.04 8.92 -18.57
CA LEU A 18 25.59 8.77 -18.80
C LEU A 18 25.01 7.52 -18.13
N CYS A 19 25.79 6.43 -18.08
CA CYS A 19 25.39 5.20 -17.38
C CYS A 19 25.42 5.38 -15.86
N GLY A 20 26.39 6.14 -15.34
CA GLY A 20 26.51 6.43 -13.90
C GLY A 20 25.42 7.36 -13.36
N LEU A 21 24.94 8.30 -14.17
CA LEU A 21 23.84 9.19 -13.80
C LEU A 21 22.51 8.42 -13.66
N PHE A 22 22.23 7.48 -14.57
CA PHE A 22 21.03 6.64 -14.47
C PHE A 22 21.08 5.72 -13.24
N ILE A 23 22.24 5.15 -12.93
CA ILE A 23 22.43 4.29 -11.76
C ILE A 23 22.23 5.08 -10.45
N THR A 24 22.75 6.31 -10.36
CA THR A 24 22.60 7.15 -9.16
C THR A 24 21.17 7.61 -8.92
N VAL A 25 20.41 7.94 -9.98
CA VAL A 25 18.97 8.28 -9.87
C VAL A 25 18.13 7.09 -9.40
N LEU A 26 18.37 5.90 -9.96
CA LEU A 26 17.70 4.66 -9.51
C LEU A 26 17.99 4.34 -8.05
N LEU A 27 19.24 4.53 -7.62
CA LEU A 27 19.67 4.25 -6.26
C LEU A 27 19.04 5.24 -5.26
N PHE A 28 18.94 6.52 -5.63
CA PHE A 28 18.24 7.53 -4.83
C PHE A 28 16.75 7.19 -4.67
N PHE A 29 16.07 6.80 -5.75
CA PHE A 29 14.66 6.40 -5.71
C PHE A 29 14.43 5.19 -4.80
N CYS A 30 15.27 4.15 -4.89
CA CYS A 30 15.22 2.97 -4.03
C CYS A 30 15.36 3.30 -2.53
N ILE A 31 16.24 4.25 -2.18
CA ILE A 31 16.41 4.66 -0.77
C ILE A 31 15.14 5.36 -0.27
N THR A 32 14.59 6.30 -1.04
CA THR A 32 13.40 7.05 -0.63
C THR A 32 12.13 6.19 -0.51
N ALA A 33 12.01 5.11 -1.29
CA ALA A 33 10.86 4.22 -1.26
C ALA A 33 10.65 3.49 0.08
N THR A 34 11.67 3.45 0.94
CA THR A 34 11.59 2.83 2.27
C THR A 34 11.12 3.78 3.37
N PHE A 35 11.06 5.09 3.11
CA PHE A 35 10.64 6.10 4.07
C PHE A 35 9.17 6.48 3.82
N GLY A 36 8.22 5.81 4.48
CA GLY A 36 6.82 6.23 4.43
C GLY A 36 5.82 5.26 5.02
N CYS A 37 6.05 3.95 4.88
CA CYS A 37 5.13 2.92 5.37
C CYS A 37 5.53 2.42 6.76
N ARG A 38 5.35 3.27 7.80
CA ARG A 38 5.47 2.78 9.19
C ARG A 38 4.13 2.21 9.62
N GLY A 39 4.08 0.90 9.86
CA GLY A 39 2.92 0.27 10.48
C GLY A 39 2.66 0.88 11.87
N VAL A 40 1.48 1.47 12.05
CA VAL A 40 1.02 1.99 13.36
C VAL A 40 0.43 0.82 14.14
N GLU A 41 0.84 0.65 15.40
CA GLU A 41 0.36 -0.44 16.25
C GLU A 41 -1.16 -0.38 16.41
N HIS A 42 -1.83 -1.52 16.62
CA HIS A 42 -3.29 -1.58 16.64
C HIS A 42 -3.93 -0.63 17.66
N HIS A 43 -3.34 -0.48 18.84
CA HIS A 43 -3.85 0.41 19.89
C HIS A 43 -3.69 1.90 19.54
N GLN A 44 -2.67 2.27 18.75
CA GLN A 44 -2.46 3.66 18.30
C GLN A 44 -3.50 4.09 17.26
N LYS A 45 -4.19 3.14 16.61
CA LYS A 45 -5.27 3.42 15.65
C LYS A 45 -6.58 3.85 16.30
N GLY A 46 -6.71 3.78 17.63
CA GLY A 46 -7.94 4.12 18.36
C GLY A 46 -8.46 5.53 18.09
N ARG A 47 -7.57 6.50 17.81
CA ARG A 47 -7.96 7.88 17.47
C ARG A 47 -8.79 7.99 16.20
N PHE A 48 -8.58 7.09 15.23
CA PHE A 48 -9.37 7.04 13.99
C PHE A 48 -10.74 6.39 14.17
N SER A 49 -10.99 5.75 15.32
CA SER A 49 -12.27 5.12 15.63
C SER A 49 -13.24 6.04 16.39
N SER A 50 -12.91 7.33 16.52
CA SER A 50 -13.80 8.28 17.19
C SER A 50 -15.10 8.46 16.40
N ALA A 51 -16.25 8.50 17.09
CA ALA A 51 -17.55 8.67 16.44
C ALA A 51 -17.67 9.97 15.65
N ILE A 52 -16.88 11.00 15.99
CA ILE A 52 -16.87 12.29 15.27
C ILE A 52 -16.16 12.16 13.91
N MET A 53 -15.36 11.12 13.73
CA MET A 53 -14.67 10.82 12.47
C MET A 53 -15.45 9.80 11.60
N SER A 54 -16.66 9.39 11.99
CA SER A 54 -17.50 8.55 11.13
C SER A 54 -17.93 9.33 9.89
N PHE A 55 -17.89 8.68 8.74
CA PHE A 55 -18.42 9.26 7.50
C PHE A 55 -19.93 9.41 7.53
N ASP A 56 -20.59 8.63 8.38
CA ASP A 56 -22.03 8.70 8.53
C ASP A 56 -22.43 9.68 9.64
N PRO A 57 -23.42 10.55 9.40
CA PRO A 57 -23.87 11.56 10.35
C PRO A 57 -24.65 10.98 11.54
N ASP A 58 -25.31 9.83 11.42
CA ASP A 58 -26.11 9.23 12.49
C ASP A 58 -26.17 7.69 12.40
N GLY A 59 -25.41 7.04 13.27
CA GLY A 59 -25.40 5.57 13.36
C GLY A 59 -26.76 4.95 13.68
N SER A 60 -27.69 5.68 14.31
CA SER A 60 -29.03 5.19 14.63
C SER A 60 -29.92 5.12 13.39
N GLU A 61 -29.80 6.11 12.51
CA GLU A 61 -30.47 6.13 11.20
C GLU A 61 -29.94 4.98 10.33
N ILE A 62 -28.61 4.84 10.19
CA ILE A 62 -28.01 3.69 9.50
C ILE A 62 -28.58 2.39 10.07
N HIS A 63 -28.56 2.22 11.39
CA HIS A 63 -29.00 0.97 11.98
C HIS A 63 -30.47 0.67 11.66
N PHE A 64 -31.35 1.67 11.71
CA PHE A 64 -32.75 1.52 11.32
C PHE A 64 -32.92 1.12 9.84
N HIS A 65 -32.22 1.80 8.94
CA HIS A 65 -32.25 1.50 7.51
C HIS A 65 -31.69 0.11 7.21
N GLN A 66 -30.58 -0.28 7.87
CA GLN A 66 -29.98 -1.60 7.72
C GLN A 66 -30.96 -2.72 8.06
N LYS A 67 -31.71 -2.58 9.18
CA LYS A 67 -32.70 -3.58 9.58
C LYS A 67 -33.84 -3.68 8.58
N THR A 68 -34.31 -2.53 8.09
CA THR A 68 -35.36 -2.46 7.06
C THR A 68 -34.92 -3.14 5.77
N TYR A 69 -33.70 -2.85 5.28
CA TYR A 69 -33.16 -3.47 4.07
C TYR A 69 -32.91 -4.96 4.28
N TYR A 70 -32.36 -5.38 5.42
CA TYR A 70 -32.18 -6.79 5.74
C TYR A 70 -33.50 -7.58 5.72
N SER A 71 -34.58 -6.99 6.24
CA SER A 71 -35.91 -7.62 6.21
C SER A 71 -36.50 -7.74 4.80
N ARG A 72 -36.15 -6.84 3.89
CA ARG A 72 -36.72 -6.80 2.53
C ARG A 72 -35.86 -7.54 1.50
N GLU A 73 -34.56 -7.49 1.69
CA GLU A 73 -33.53 -7.77 0.68
C GLU A 73 -32.35 -8.54 1.31
N GLY A 74 -32.60 -9.33 2.37
CA GLY A 74 -31.57 -10.02 3.14
C GLY A 74 -30.60 -10.88 2.32
N SER A 75 -31.00 -11.37 1.14
CA SER A 75 -30.13 -12.08 0.19
C SER A 75 -29.35 -11.18 -0.78
N ALA A 76 -29.69 -9.90 -0.91
CA ALA A 76 -28.97 -8.93 -1.73
C ALA A 76 -27.86 -8.22 -0.93
N GLY A 77 -28.01 -8.13 0.40
CA GLY A 77 -27.05 -7.53 1.31
C GLY A 77 -27.54 -6.21 1.89
N GLY A 78 -26.83 -5.70 2.89
CA GLY A 78 -27.15 -4.48 3.60
C GLY A 78 -26.38 -3.25 3.12
N ILE A 79 -26.65 -2.09 3.71
CA ILE A 79 -25.84 -0.88 3.52
C ILE A 79 -24.37 -1.19 3.88
N GLY A 80 -23.47 -1.00 2.91
CA GLY A 80 -22.03 -1.29 3.03
C GLY A 80 -21.58 -2.69 2.57
N ALA A 81 -22.46 -3.54 2.03
CA ALA A 81 -22.07 -4.87 1.57
C ALA A 81 -21.42 -4.85 0.17
N ALA A 82 -20.17 -5.32 0.07
CA ALA A 82 -19.42 -5.45 -1.20
C ALA A 82 -19.61 -6.82 -1.90
N ALA A 83 -20.27 -7.80 -1.26
CA ALA A 83 -20.55 -9.11 -1.85
C ALA A 83 -21.79 -9.74 -1.19
N GLY A 84 -22.80 -10.07 -2.01
CA GLY A 84 -23.89 -11.04 -1.78
C GLY A 84 -24.46 -11.20 -0.37
N GLY A 85 -25.71 -10.79 -0.17
CA GLY A 85 -26.48 -11.10 1.03
C GLY A 85 -26.62 -12.62 1.24
N GLY A 86 -25.99 -13.11 2.29
CA GLY A 86 -26.25 -14.43 2.87
C GLY A 86 -26.90 -14.28 4.25
N CYS A 87 -27.06 -15.39 4.97
CA CYS A 87 -27.72 -15.49 6.28
C CYS A 87 -27.16 -14.60 7.42
N GLY A 88 -26.18 -13.73 7.14
CA GLY A 88 -25.76 -12.67 8.06
C GLY A 88 -25.08 -13.17 9.34
N CYS A 89 -24.60 -14.41 9.38
CA CYS A 89 -23.83 -14.93 10.51
C CYS A 89 -22.44 -14.28 10.53
N TYR A 90 -22.26 -13.27 11.38
CA TYR A 90 -20.97 -12.85 11.93
C TYR A 90 -20.89 -13.22 13.41
#